data_AF-A0A0F6SF63-F1
#
_entry.id   AF-A0A0F6SF63-F1
#
_cell.length_a   1.000
_cell.length_b   1.000
_cell.length_c   1.000
_cell.angle_alpha   90.00
_cell.angle_beta   90.00
_cell.angle_gamma   90.00
#
_symmetry.space_group_name_H-M   'P 1'
#
loop_
_entity.id
_entity.type
_entity.pdbx_description
1 polymer ?
#
loop_
_entity_poly.entity_id
_entity_poly.type
_entity_poly.pdbx_seq_one_letter_code
_entity_poly.pdbx_strand_id
1 'polypeptide(L)'
;MRFLLIALLLLLSACNGADGPSAAESDLLVTLDSICEAAHRCRDSYAGTPPFMNVYGNTLAECGSTNEIVARIAGDAITDERTRYDADESAACRAYVDSVQCDRLWNGGAEPSCDAMLIGLAPAESPCTFGWECASDRCTAEALCD
;
A
#
# COMPACT_ATOMS: atom_id res chain seq x y z
N MET A 1 7.79 -55.22 -15.80
CA MET A 1 7.10 -54.81 -14.55
C MET A 1 8.04 -54.00 -13.67
N ARG A 2 8.42 -52.82 -14.18
CA ARG A 2 9.22 -51.75 -13.59
C ARG A 2 8.55 -50.46 -14.08
N PHE A 3 8.64 -49.36 -13.33
CA PHE A 3 8.12 -48.00 -13.64
C PHE A 3 6.72 -47.61 -13.15
N LEU A 4 6.34 -47.88 -11.90
CA LEU A 4 5.07 -47.32 -11.36
C LEU A 4 5.09 -46.89 -9.89
N LEU A 5 6.27 -46.70 -9.28
CA LEU A 5 6.38 -46.40 -7.84
C LEU A 5 7.19 -45.15 -7.46
N ILE A 6 7.69 -44.36 -8.43
CA ILE A 6 8.50 -43.15 -8.14
C ILE A 6 7.70 -41.85 -8.37
N ALA A 7 6.55 -41.90 -9.06
CA ALA A 7 5.77 -40.70 -9.39
C ALA A 7 4.88 -40.17 -8.24
N LEU A 8 4.76 -40.88 -7.11
CA LEU A 8 3.83 -40.51 -6.02
C LEU A 8 4.50 -39.78 -4.85
N LEU A 9 5.83 -39.60 -4.87
CA LEU A 9 6.59 -38.95 -3.77
C LEU A 9 6.97 -37.49 -4.05
N LEU A 10 6.50 -36.89 -5.15
CA LEU A 10 6.71 -35.47 -5.48
C LEU A 10 5.52 -34.56 -5.16
N LEU A 11 4.45 -35.08 -4.56
CA LEU A 11 3.21 -34.33 -4.27
C LEU A 11 3.06 -33.90 -2.80
N LEU A 12 4.10 -34.01 -1.97
CA LEU A 12 4.03 -33.72 -0.53
C LEU A 12 4.99 -32.60 -0.06
N SER A 13 5.56 -31.82 -0.99
CA SER A 13 6.49 -30.72 -0.64
C SER A 13 5.91 -29.31 -0.83
N ALA A 14 4.60 -29.15 -1.02
CA ALA A 14 3.98 -27.85 -1.32
C ALA A 14 3.09 -27.27 -0.20
N CYS A 15 3.25 -27.70 1.06
CA CYS A 15 2.53 -27.11 2.20
C CYS A 15 3.48 -26.49 3.24
N ASN A 16 4.66 -26.04 2.82
CA ASN A 16 5.42 -25.04 3.55
C ASN A 16 5.46 -23.78 2.68
N GLY A 17 4.30 -23.15 2.53
CA GLY A 17 4.25 -21.75 2.14
C GLY A 17 4.95 -20.96 3.24
N ALA A 18 6.26 -20.80 3.11
CA ALA A 18 6.89 -19.58 3.58
C ALA A 18 6.33 -18.49 2.66
N ASP A 19 5.08 -18.10 2.90
CA ASP A 19 4.37 -17.13 2.08
C ASP A 19 4.99 -15.79 2.44
N GLY A 20 6.06 -15.47 1.72
CA GLY A 20 6.59 -14.11 1.68
C GLY A 20 5.49 -13.16 1.20
N PRO A 21 5.69 -11.85 1.40
CA PRO A 21 4.71 -10.85 1.00
C PRO A 21 4.32 -11.03 -0.47
N SER A 22 3.04 -10.82 -0.77
CA SER A 22 2.58 -10.83 -2.17
C SER A 22 3.32 -9.76 -2.98
N ALA A 23 3.29 -9.88 -4.32
CA ALA A 23 3.90 -8.86 -5.17
C ALA A 23 3.26 -7.47 -4.95
N ALA A 24 1.95 -7.42 -4.71
CA ALA A 24 1.23 -6.18 -4.44
C ALA A 24 1.54 -5.62 -3.04
N GLU A 25 1.61 -6.49 -2.02
CA GLU A 25 2.06 -6.08 -0.68
C GLU A 25 3.47 -5.49 -0.72
N SER A 26 4.38 -6.16 -1.45
CA SER A 26 5.77 -5.71 -1.59
C SER A 26 5.86 -4.35 -2.30
N ASP A 27 5.14 -4.16 -3.40
CA ASP A 27 5.16 -2.89 -4.15
C ASP A 27 4.51 -1.75 -3.36
N LEU A 28 3.40 -2.03 -2.66
CA LEU A 28 2.75 -1.07 -1.78
C LEU A 28 3.69 -0.66 -0.63
N LEU A 29 4.39 -1.60 0.00
CA LEU A 29 5.37 -1.29 1.04
C LEU A 29 6.47 -0.35 0.53
N VAL A 30 7.01 -0.62 -0.66
CA VAL A 30 8.02 0.24 -1.30
C VAL A 30 7.47 1.65 -1.55
N THR A 31 6.23 1.76 -2.02
CA THR A 31 5.58 3.06 -2.26
C THR A 31 5.38 3.83 -0.95
N LEU A 32 4.90 3.16 0.11
CA LEU A 32 4.73 3.74 1.44
C LEU A 32 6.04 4.22 2.06
N ASP A 33 7.11 3.44 1.90
CA ASP A 33 8.43 3.82 2.39
C ASP A 33 8.99 5.03 1.64
N SER A 34 8.75 5.11 0.32
CA SER A 34 9.12 6.29 -0.49
C SER A 34 8.41 7.56 0.01
N ILE A 35 7.14 7.44 0.43
CA ILE A 35 6.38 8.54 1.06
C ILE A 35 6.99 8.93 2.40
N CYS A 36 7.34 7.96 3.25
CA CYS A 36 8.02 8.22 4.53
C CYS A 36 9.36 8.95 4.31
N GLU A 37 10.16 8.52 3.35
CA GLU A 37 11.42 9.17 3.00
C GLU A 37 11.22 10.62 2.54
N ALA A 38 10.24 10.85 1.66
CA ALA A 38 9.89 12.19 1.19
C ALA A 38 9.40 13.08 2.33
N ALA A 39 8.52 12.56 3.19
CA ALA A 39 8.02 13.26 4.37
C ALA A 39 9.17 13.68 5.29
N HIS A 40 10.06 12.76 5.65
CA HIS A 40 11.20 13.05 6.53
C HIS A 40 12.19 14.04 5.89
N ARG A 41 12.46 13.92 4.59
CA ARG A 41 13.28 14.89 3.84
C ARG A 41 12.68 16.31 3.90
N CYS A 42 11.36 16.41 3.92
CA CYS A 42 10.63 17.68 3.86
C CYS A 42 10.07 18.14 5.21
N ARG A 43 10.44 17.48 6.31
CA ARG A 43 9.94 17.72 7.67
C ARG A 43 9.94 19.20 8.08
N ASP A 44 11.01 19.92 7.79
CA ASP A 44 11.18 21.31 8.25
C ASP A 44 10.22 22.31 7.58
N SER A 45 9.66 21.92 6.44
CA SER A 45 8.64 22.71 5.71
C SER A 45 7.20 22.31 6.07
N TYR A 46 7.02 21.31 6.94
CA TYR A 46 5.70 20.86 7.35
C TYR A 46 5.04 21.89 8.28
N ALA A 47 3.93 22.45 7.83
CA ALA A 47 3.11 23.41 8.59
C ALA A 47 1.71 22.87 8.94
N GLY A 48 1.48 21.57 8.69
CA GLY A 48 0.18 20.92 8.87
C GLY A 48 -0.20 20.65 10.33
N THR A 49 -1.47 20.35 10.54
CA THR A 49 -2.00 19.81 11.80
C THR A 49 -2.68 18.48 11.48
N PRO A 50 -2.46 17.38 12.22
CA PRO A 50 -1.70 17.26 13.48
C PRO A 50 -0.17 17.39 13.33
N PRO A 51 0.61 17.50 14.44
CA PRO A 51 2.07 17.60 14.38
C PRO A 51 2.70 16.42 13.60
N PHE A 52 3.74 16.69 12.80
CA PHE A 52 4.41 15.69 11.96
C PHE A 52 4.68 14.37 12.69
N MET A 53 5.26 14.43 13.90
CA MET A 53 5.70 13.24 14.64
C MET A 53 4.53 12.30 14.98
N ASN A 54 3.31 12.85 15.05
CA ASN A 54 2.11 12.05 15.30
C ASN A 54 1.64 11.29 14.06
N VAL A 55 2.01 11.78 12.88
CA VAL A 55 1.59 11.19 11.58
C VAL A 55 2.66 10.23 11.08
N TYR A 56 3.93 10.66 11.06
CA TYR A 56 5.02 9.94 10.41
C TYR A 56 6.08 9.42 11.39
N GLY A 57 5.92 9.66 12.70
CA GLY A 57 6.92 9.28 13.70
C GLY A 57 8.17 10.17 13.73
N ASN A 58 9.07 9.89 14.67
CA ASN A 58 10.32 10.62 14.88
C ASN A 58 11.44 10.18 13.94
N THR A 59 11.37 8.94 13.46
CA THR A 59 12.39 8.31 12.63
C THR A 59 11.75 7.58 11.46
N LEU A 60 12.54 7.35 10.39
CA LEU A 60 12.09 6.53 9.26
C LEU A 60 11.67 5.12 9.69
N ALA A 61 12.32 4.55 10.71
CA ALA A 61 11.95 3.25 11.24
C ALA A 61 10.58 3.26 11.92
N GLU A 62 10.24 4.33 12.65
CA GLU A 62 8.91 4.51 13.23
C GLU A 62 7.85 4.64 12.12
N CYS A 63 8.14 5.42 11.08
CA CYS A 63 7.28 5.56 9.90
C CYS A 63 7.04 4.20 9.20
N GLY A 64 8.11 3.48 8.84
CA GLY A 64 8.05 2.20 8.12
C GLY A 64 7.37 1.07 8.90
N SER A 65 7.49 1.06 10.24
CA SER A 65 6.83 0.03 11.07
C SER A 65 5.30 0.02 10.92
N THR A 66 4.70 1.20 10.70
CA THR A 66 3.27 1.32 10.43
C THR A 66 2.95 0.91 9.00
N ASN A 67 3.82 1.25 8.04
CA ASN A 67 3.67 0.85 6.64
C ASN A 67 3.66 -0.66 6.45
N GLU A 68 4.50 -1.42 7.17
CA GLU A 68 4.51 -2.89 7.10
C GLU A 68 3.16 -3.49 7.50
N ILE A 69 2.51 -2.92 8.52
CA ILE A 69 1.18 -3.37 8.97
C ILE A 69 0.13 -3.03 7.91
N VAL A 70 0.17 -1.81 7.38
CA VAL A 70 -0.76 -1.34 6.34
C VAL A 70 -0.62 -2.18 5.07
N ALA A 71 0.62 -2.38 4.58
CA ALA A 71 0.91 -3.14 3.39
C ALA A 71 0.42 -4.59 3.49
N ARG A 72 0.63 -5.24 4.65
CA ARG A 72 0.13 -6.59 4.89
C ARG A 72 -1.40 -6.65 4.87
N ILE A 73 -2.07 -5.75 5.60
CA ILE A 73 -3.55 -5.71 5.63
C ILE A 73 -4.12 -5.48 4.22
N ALA A 74 -3.50 -4.59 3.43
CA ALA A 74 -3.86 -4.36 2.06
C ALA A 74 -3.58 -5.58 1.16
N GLY A 75 -2.43 -6.22 1.32
CA GLY A 75 -2.07 -7.46 0.63
C GLY A 75 -3.06 -8.59 0.88
N ASP A 76 -3.50 -8.76 2.13
CA ASP A 76 -4.54 -9.71 2.52
C ASP A 76 -5.87 -9.37 1.81
N ALA A 77 -6.28 -8.10 1.83
CA ALA A 77 -7.51 -7.67 1.16
C ALA A 77 -7.48 -7.84 -0.37
N ILE A 78 -6.31 -7.68 -1.00
CA ILE A 78 -6.12 -7.95 -2.43
C ILE A 78 -6.23 -9.45 -2.71
N THR A 79 -5.58 -10.27 -1.87
CA THR A 79 -5.61 -11.74 -1.97
C THR A 79 -7.02 -12.29 -1.81
N ASP A 80 -7.81 -11.69 -0.91
CA ASP A 80 -9.22 -12.01 -0.68
C ASP A 80 -10.16 -11.42 -1.74
N GLU A 81 -9.64 -10.75 -2.77
CA GLU A 81 -10.40 -10.05 -3.81
C GLU A 81 -11.37 -8.99 -3.25
N ARG A 82 -11.08 -8.44 -2.07
CA ARG A 82 -11.84 -7.33 -1.43
C ARG A 82 -11.38 -5.96 -1.92
N THR A 83 -10.17 -5.88 -2.44
CA THR A 83 -9.61 -4.70 -3.10
C THR A 83 -8.85 -5.09 -4.36
N ARG A 84 -8.71 -4.16 -5.30
CA ARG A 84 -7.88 -4.31 -6.50
C ARG A 84 -6.62 -3.47 -6.34
N TYR A 85 -5.51 -3.95 -6.92
CA TYR A 85 -4.25 -3.22 -6.97
C TYR A 85 -3.88 -2.83 -8.39
N ASP A 86 -3.65 -1.54 -8.62
CA ASP A 86 -3.09 -0.96 -9.83
C ASP A 86 -1.62 -0.59 -9.59
N ALA A 87 -0.74 -1.47 -10.06
CA ALA A 87 0.70 -1.30 -9.94
C ALA A 87 1.24 -0.15 -10.81
N ASP A 88 0.57 0.18 -11.93
CA ASP A 88 1.01 1.27 -12.81
C ASP A 88 0.71 2.62 -12.14
N GLU A 89 -0.44 2.76 -11.49
CA GLU A 89 -0.78 3.93 -10.67
C GLU A 89 0.17 4.07 -9.47
N SER A 90 0.46 2.96 -8.76
CA SER A 90 1.42 2.98 -7.65
C SER A 90 2.81 3.41 -8.09
N ALA A 91 3.29 2.90 -9.24
CA ALA A 91 4.58 3.28 -9.81
C ALA A 91 4.63 4.75 -10.25
N ALA A 92 3.57 5.25 -10.89
CA ALA A 92 3.46 6.65 -11.30
C ALA A 92 3.55 7.59 -10.09
N CYS A 93 2.84 7.25 -9.01
CA CYS A 93 2.86 8.04 -7.79
C CYS A 93 4.18 7.98 -7.04
N ARG A 94 4.85 6.83 -6.98
CA ARG A 94 6.21 6.72 -6.44
C ARG A 94 7.16 7.66 -7.19
N ALA A 95 7.12 7.66 -8.52
CA ALA A 95 7.94 8.56 -9.33
C ALA A 95 7.61 10.06 -9.09
N TYR A 96 6.34 10.39 -8.85
CA TYR A 96 5.93 11.74 -8.47
C TYR A 96 6.52 12.14 -7.09
N VAL A 97 6.35 11.30 -6.07
CA VAL A 97 6.85 11.54 -4.70
C VAL A 97 8.38 11.68 -4.65
N ASP A 98 9.10 10.94 -5.49
CA ASP A 98 10.56 11.04 -5.60
C ASP A 98 11.02 12.36 -6.22
N SER A 99 10.20 12.98 -7.08
CA SER A 99 10.54 14.19 -7.82
C SER A 99 9.93 15.48 -7.26
N VAL A 100 9.00 15.37 -6.31
CA VAL A 100 8.28 16.53 -5.77
C VAL A 100 9.15 17.35 -4.82
N GLN A 101 9.06 18.68 -4.96
CA GLN A 101 9.68 19.63 -4.04
C GLN A 101 8.89 19.71 -2.73
N CYS A 102 9.57 19.99 -1.61
CA CYS A 102 8.96 19.95 -0.28
C CYS A 102 7.73 20.87 -0.11
N ASP A 103 7.76 22.09 -0.65
CA ASP A 103 6.59 22.98 -0.59
C ASP A 103 5.39 22.40 -1.36
N ARG A 104 5.63 21.64 -2.44
CA ARG A 104 4.59 20.98 -3.22
C ARG A 104 4.11 19.67 -2.61
N LEU A 105 4.98 18.97 -1.87
CA LEU A 105 4.61 17.79 -1.10
C LEU A 105 3.51 18.12 -0.09
N TRP A 106 3.64 19.26 0.61
CA TRP A 106 2.69 19.65 1.66
C TRP A 106 1.52 20.52 1.20
N ASN A 107 1.74 21.44 0.25
CA ASN A 107 0.75 22.47 -0.09
C ASN A 107 -0.11 22.15 -1.32
N GLY A 108 -0.20 20.88 -1.72
CA GLY A 108 -1.23 20.45 -2.66
C GLY A 108 -0.97 20.89 -4.11
N GLY A 109 0.08 20.32 -4.70
CA GLY A 109 0.19 20.19 -6.14
C GLY A 109 0.19 18.74 -6.63
N ALA A 110 -0.16 17.78 -5.76
CA ALA A 110 -0.15 16.36 -6.10
C ALA A 110 -1.26 16.03 -7.08
N GLU A 111 -0.92 15.21 -8.06
CA GLU A 111 -1.90 14.49 -8.84
C GLU A 111 -2.85 13.78 -7.85
N PRO A 112 -4.18 13.99 -7.91
CA PRO A 112 -5.12 13.53 -6.87
C PRO A 112 -5.06 12.04 -6.53
N SER A 113 -4.48 11.22 -7.40
CA SER A 113 -4.25 9.78 -7.21
C SER A 113 -3.19 9.46 -6.15
N CYS A 114 -2.27 10.39 -5.84
CA CYS A 114 -1.10 10.10 -5.01
C CYS A 114 -1.20 10.60 -3.56
N ASP A 115 -2.35 11.14 -3.16
CA ASP A 115 -2.55 11.79 -1.85
C ASP A 115 -3.11 10.84 -0.77
N ALA A 116 -3.18 9.53 -1.06
CA ALA A 116 -3.68 8.51 -0.14
C ALA A 116 -2.54 7.63 0.40
N MET A 117 -2.60 7.19 1.66
CA MET A 117 -1.74 6.11 2.20
C MET A 117 -1.99 4.74 1.52
N LEU A 118 -2.81 4.68 0.48
CA LEU A 118 -3.28 3.45 -0.14
C LEU A 118 -3.31 3.59 -1.67
N ILE A 119 -2.26 4.21 -2.20
CA ILE A 119 -2.10 4.48 -3.64
C ILE A 119 -2.17 3.18 -4.44
N GLY A 120 -2.96 3.21 -5.51
CA GLY A 120 -3.18 2.07 -6.38
C GLY A 120 -4.15 1.04 -5.81
N LEU A 121 -4.74 1.24 -4.63
CA LEU A 121 -5.86 0.43 -4.17
C LEU A 121 -7.18 1.01 -4.69
N ALA A 122 -8.03 0.14 -5.23
CA ALA A 122 -9.39 0.43 -5.63
C ALA A 122 -10.36 -0.56 -4.97
N PRO A 123 -11.65 -0.19 -4.75
CA PRO A 123 -12.60 -1.13 -4.19
C PRO A 123 -12.79 -2.26 -5.20
N ALA A 124 -12.88 -3.49 -4.72
CA ALA A 124 -13.38 -4.56 -5.57
C ALA A 124 -14.92 -4.50 -5.65
N GLU A 125 -15.52 -5.32 -6.50
CA GLU A 125 -16.99 -5.44 -6.58
C GLU A 125 -17.61 -6.19 -5.37
N SER A 126 -16.76 -6.59 -4.43
CA SER A 126 -17.11 -7.33 -3.22
C SER A 126 -17.38 -6.38 -2.03
N PRO A 127 -18.16 -6.81 -1.02
CA PRO A 127 -18.47 -5.96 0.13
C PRO A 127 -17.22 -5.65 0.96
N CYS A 128 -17.03 -4.36 1.29
CA CYS A 128 -15.95 -3.94 2.17
C CYS A 128 -16.13 -4.47 3.60
N THR A 129 -15.01 -4.77 4.25
CA THR A 129 -14.93 -5.10 5.68
C THR A 129 -14.38 -3.92 6.48
N PHE A 130 -13.50 -3.12 5.89
CA PHE A 130 -12.93 -1.93 6.51
C PHE A 130 -13.28 -0.68 5.70
N GLY A 131 -13.45 0.46 6.39
CA GLY A 131 -13.82 1.73 5.74
C GLY A 131 -12.81 2.20 4.69
N TRP A 132 -11.53 1.82 4.80
CA TRP A 132 -10.51 2.17 3.81
C TRP A 132 -10.64 1.38 2.50
N GLU A 133 -11.21 0.16 2.53
CA GLU A 133 -11.44 -0.67 1.33
C GLU A 133 -12.52 -0.07 0.43
N CYS A 134 -13.41 0.72 1.02
CA CYS A 134 -14.50 1.44 0.36
C CYS A 134 -14.12 2.89 0.01
N ALA A 135 -12.99 3.41 0.50
CA ALA A 135 -12.62 4.81 0.36
C ALA A 135 -11.97 5.15 -0.99
N SER A 136 -11.77 4.16 -1.87
CA SER A 136 -11.02 4.32 -3.12
C SER A 136 -11.87 4.51 -4.38
N ASP A 137 -13.17 4.75 -4.23
CA ASP A 137 -13.89 5.43 -5.29
C ASP A 137 -13.79 6.92 -5.03
N ARG A 138 -13.57 7.69 -6.10
CA ARG A 138 -14.08 9.04 -6.27
C ARG A 138 -15.17 9.36 -5.22
N CYS A 139 -14.78 9.96 -4.10
CA CYS A 139 -15.73 10.49 -3.13
C CYS A 139 -16.38 11.72 -3.77
N THR A 140 -17.21 11.52 -4.79
CA THR A 140 -18.29 12.47 -5.07
C THR A 140 -19.17 12.43 -3.84
N ALA A 141 -19.44 13.61 -3.27
CA ALA A 141 -20.13 13.85 -2.01
C ALA A 141 -21.53 13.20 -1.85
N GLU A 142 -21.96 12.36 -2.77
CA GLU A 142 -23.26 11.69 -2.83
C GLU A 142 -23.21 10.19 -2.46
N ALA A 143 -22.02 9.56 -2.41
CA ALA A 143 -21.89 8.17 -1.96
C ALA A 143 -21.26 8.13 -0.57
N LEU A 144 -22.06 8.50 0.43
CA LEU A 144 -21.74 8.17 1.82
C LEU A 144 -21.73 6.65 1.95
N CYS A 145 -20.63 6.13 2.48
CA CYS A 145 -20.57 4.79 3.04
C CYS A 145 -21.75 4.60 4.01
N ASP A 146 -22.64 3.66 3.70
CA ASP A 146 -23.59 3.09 4.67
C ASP A 146 -22.89 2.01 5.51
#